data_AF-A0A429MPI3-F1
#
_entry.id   AF-A0A429MPI3-F1
#
_cell.length_a   1.000
_cell.length_b   1.000
_cell.length_c   1.000
_cell.angle_alpha   90.00
_cell.angle_beta   90.00
_cell.angle_gamma   90.00
#
_symmetry.space_group_name_H-M   'P 1'
#
loop_
_entity.id
_entity.type
_entity.pdbx_description
1 polymer ?
#
loop_
_entity_poly.entity_id
_entity_poly.type
_entity_poly.pdbx_seq_one_letter_code
_entity_poly.pdbx_strand_id
1 'polypeptide(L)'
;MNTDTALIMALPNESKGLFEQAGIEVHYSGIGKINAAFKAFEVIQKTGCKTLINLGTAGSSSFNRHDLVEIKTFVQRDMDVSPLGFEVGVTPLDDHLAAEIHLQTHFADLPKGICGTGDSFETGQPKVACD
;
A
#
# COMPACT_ATOMS: atom_id res chain seq x y z
N MET A 1 9.16 -6.97 24.06
CA MET A 1 9.99 -7.33 22.89
C MET A 1 9.73 -6.24 21.88
N ASN A 2 10.74 -5.45 21.49
CA ASN A 2 10.60 -4.53 20.37
C ASN A 2 10.56 -5.39 19.11
N THR A 3 9.37 -5.62 18.55
CA THR A 3 9.26 -6.12 17.19
C THR A 3 9.71 -4.99 16.28
N ASP A 4 10.90 -5.12 15.70
CA ASP A 4 11.46 -4.15 14.74
C ASP A 4 10.58 -4.04 13.47
N THR A 5 9.65 -4.99 13.29
CA THR A 5 8.72 -5.11 12.17
C THR A 5 7.28 -5.27 12.66
N ALA A 6 6.34 -4.57 12.03
CA ALA A 6 4.90 -4.76 12.22
C ALA A 6 4.21 -5.11 10.90
N LEU A 7 3.14 -5.90 10.96
CA LEU A 7 2.32 -6.29 9.81
C LEU A 7 0.98 -5.55 9.85
N ILE A 8 0.65 -4.87 8.76
CA ILE A 8 -0.64 -4.19 8.55
C ILE A 8 -1.36 -4.79 7.34
N MET A 9 -2.66 -5.01 7.46
CA MET A 9 -3.54 -5.47 6.39
C MET A 9 -4.86 -4.69 6.41
N ALA A 10 -5.62 -4.65 5.32
CA ALA A 10 -6.88 -3.90 5.31
C ALA A 10 -7.99 -4.64 6.05
N LEU A 11 -8.18 -5.94 5.77
CA LEU A 11 -9.31 -6.72 6.27
C LEU A 11 -8.88 -8.09 6.85
N PRO A 12 -9.55 -8.58 7.92
CA PRO A 12 -9.29 -9.92 8.47
C PRO A 12 -9.48 -11.07 7.47
N ASN A 13 -10.34 -10.89 6.48
CA ASN A 13 -10.56 -11.91 5.46
C ASN A 13 -9.36 -12.10 4.51
N GLU A 14 -8.44 -11.13 4.44
CA GLU A 14 -7.22 -11.23 3.63
C GLU A 14 -6.17 -12.13 4.28
N SER A 15 -6.07 -12.14 5.62
CA SER A 15 -5.13 -13.00 6.35
C SER A 15 -5.60 -14.45 6.45
N LYS A 16 -6.92 -14.67 6.41
CA LYS A 16 -7.58 -15.94 6.72
C LYS A 16 -7.17 -16.51 8.09
N GLY A 17 -6.69 -15.66 9.01
CA GLY A 17 -6.19 -16.06 10.32
C GLY A 17 -4.85 -16.80 10.30
N LEU A 18 -4.17 -16.91 9.14
CA LEU A 18 -2.95 -17.73 9.02
C LEU A 18 -1.76 -17.11 9.75
N PHE A 19 -1.64 -15.79 9.74
CA PHE A 19 -0.58 -15.07 10.46
C PHE A 19 -0.77 -15.18 11.97
N GLU A 20 -2.00 -15.00 12.43
CA GLU A 20 -2.35 -15.08 13.85
C GLU A 20 -2.16 -16.50 14.40
N GLN A 21 -2.51 -17.53 13.62
CA GLN A 21 -2.22 -18.94 13.96
C GLN A 21 -0.72 -19.21 14.09
N ALA A 22 0.11 -18.49 13.32
CA ALA A 22 1.56 -18.53 13.42
C ALA A 22 2.12 -17.63 14.55
N GLY A 23 1.26 -16.98 15.34
CA GLY A 23 1.66 -16.07 16.42
C GLY A 23 2.14 -14.69 15.95
N ILE A 24 1.87 -14.32 14.70
CA ILE A 24 2.18 -13.01 14.14
C ILE A 24 0.96 -12.10 14.35
N GLU A 25 1.16 -10.99 15.05
CA GLU A 25 0.13 -9.97 15.21
C GLU A 25 -0.12 -9.26 13.88
N VAL A 26 -1.41 -9.14 13.52
CA VAL A 26 -1.85 -8.39 12.34
C VAL A 26 -2.63 -7.17 12.79
N HIS A 27 -2.20 -5.98 12.35
CA HIS A 27 -2.95 -4.75 12.58
C HIS A 27 -3.89 -4.49 11.40
N TYR A 28 -5.19 -4.54 11.64
CA TYR A 28 -6.17 -4.26 10.59
C TYR A 28 -6.50 -2.77 10.51
N SER A 29 -6.28 -2.17 9.35
CA SER A 29 -6.60 -0.75 9.12
C SER A 29 -8.08 -0.51 8.83
N GLY A 30 -8.76 -1.47 8.21
CA GLY A 30 -9.97 -1.20 7.44
C GLY A 30 -9.65 -0.66 6.05
N ILE A 31 -10.69 -0.41 5.25
CA ILE A 31 -10.57 0.02 3.85
C ILE A 31 -10.39 1.53 3.77
N GLY A 32 -9.55 1.98 2.85
CA GLY A 32 -9.43 3.39 2.45
C GLY A 32 -8.20 4.09 3.02
N LYS A 33 -7.77 5.14 2.32
CA LYS A 33 -6.49 5.83 2.56
C LYS A 33 -6.40 6.42 3.97
N ILE A 34 -7.47 7.05 4.45
CA ILE A 34 -7.51 7.68 5.78
C ILE A 34 -7.34 6.64 6.88
N ASN A 35 -8.06 5.51 6.77
CA ASN A 35 -8.00 4.41 7.73
C ASN A 35 -6.61 3.76 7.75
N ALA A 36 -6.03 3.51 6.58
CA ALA A 36 -4.67 2.98 6.43
C ALA A 36 -3.62 3.92 7.06
N ALA A 37 -3.68 5.22 6.74
CA ALA A 37 -2.75 6.21 7.28
C ALA A 37 -2.84 6.32 8.81
N PHE A 38 -4.07 6.41 9.35
CA PHE A 38 -4.28 6.51 10.79
C PHE A 38 -3.80 5.26 11.53
N LYS A 39 -4.13 4.06 11.02
CA LYS A 39 -3.68 2.80 11.63
C LYS A 39 -2.17 2.64 11.56
N ALA A 40 -1.55 2.95 10.42
CA ALA A 40 -0.10 2.91 10.27
C ALA A 40 0.59 3.84 11.29
N PHE A 41 0.12 5.08 11.41
CA PHE A 41 0.59 6.03 12.41
C PHE A 41 0.46 5.47 13.84
N GLU A 42 -0.73 4.96 14.19
CA GLU A 42 -0.99 4.37 15.50
C GLU A 42 -0.04 3.20 15.81
N VAL A 43 0.15 2.28 14.86
CA VAL A 43 1.04 1.12 15.01
C VAL A 43 2.47 1.55 15.21
N ILE A 44 2.97 2.49 14.39
CA ILE A 44 4.33 3.01 14.51
C ILE A 44 4.54 3.66 15.88
N GLN A 45 3.60 4.49 16.34
CA GLN A 45 3.71 5.16 17.64
C GLN A 45 3.65 4.19 18.83
N LYS A 46 2.79 3.18 18.77
CA LYS A 46 2.61 2.22 19.88
C LYS A 46 3.73 1.19 19.96
N THR A 47 4.21 0.70 18.83
CA THR A 47 5.19 -0.39 18.77
C THR A 47 6.63 0.10 18.68
N GLY A 48 6.86 1.31 18.15
CA GLY A 48 8.19 1.79 17.80
C GLY A 48 8.85 0.95 16.70
N CYS A 49 8.07 0.21 15.89
CA CYS A 49 8.61 -0.59 14.79
C CYS A 49 9.38 0.30 13.80
N LYS A 50 10.44 -0.25 13.20
CA LYS A 50 11.22 0.43 12.17
C LYS A 50 10.78 0.06 10.76
N THR A 51 10.10 -1.08 10.62
CA THR A 51 9.57 -1.59 9.37
C THR A 51 8.08 -1.88 9.51
N LEU A 52 7.27 -1.32 8.61
CA LEU A 52 5.85 -1.64 8.51
C LEU A 52 5.61 -2.37 7.18
N ILE A 53 5.18 -3.62 7.25
CA ILE A 53 4.84 -4.43 6.08
C ILE A 53 3.34 -4.28 5.83
N ASN A 54 2.99 -3.66 4.70
CA ASN A 54 1.61 -3.67 4.20
C ASN A 54 1.42 -4.88 3.27
N LEU A 55 0.56 -5.82 3.67
CA LEU A 55 0.21 -6.99 2.88
C LEU A 55 -1.29 -7.02 2.65
N GLY A 56 -1.71 -7.31 1.43
CA GLY A 56 -3.13 -7.40 1.10
C GLY A 56 -3.34 -7.89 -0.31
N THR A 57 -4.60 -7.87 -0.72
CA THR A 57 -5.03 -8.23 -2.07
C THR A 57 -5.07 -6.99 -2.95
N ALA A 58 -4.77 -7.16 -4.24
CA ALA A 58 -4.86 -6.11 -5.26
C ALA A 58 -5.43 -6.68 -6.56
N GLY A 59 -6.15 -5.84 -7.30
CA GLY A 59 -6.47 -6.10 -8.71
C GLY A 59 -5.30 -5.69 -9.59
N SER A 60 -5.13 -6.37 -10.73
CA SER A 60 -4.09 -6.02 -11.70
C SER A 60 -4.57 -6.36 -13.11
N SER A 61 -4.10 -5.56 -14.07
CA SER A 61 -4.23 -5.84 -15.51
C SER A 61 -2.95 -6.43 -16.12
N SER A 62 -1.86 -6.39 -15.35
CA SER A 62 -0.51 -6.76 -15.78
C SER A 62 -0.03 -8.10 -15.19
N PHE A 63 -0.47 -8.43 -13.97
CA PHE A 63 -0.11 -9.66 -13.27
C PHE A 63 -1.22 -10.70 -13.29
N ASN A 64 -0.86 -11.98 -13.15
CA ASN A 64 -1.86 -13.04 -13.11
C ASN A 64 -2.57 -13.06 -11.75
N ARG A 65 -3.81 -13.55 -11.75
CA ARG A 65 -4.52 -13.82 -10.50
C ARG A 65 -3.71 -14.84 -9.68
N HIS A 66 -3.59 -14.55 -8.37
CA HIS A 66 -2.84 -15.34 -7.39
C HIS A 66 -1.32 -15.16 -7.42
N ASP A 67 -0.77 -14.28 -8.26
CA ASP A 67 0.63 -13.88 -8.16
C ASP A 67 0.87 -13.13 -6.83
N LEU A 68 1.99 -13.45 -6.17
CA LEU A 68 2.51 -12.65 -5.07
C LEU A 68 3.49 -11.64 -5.66
N VAL A 69 3.17 -10.34 -5.54
CA VAL A 69 3.95 -9.26 -6.15
C VAL A 69 4.59 -8.41 -5.07
N GLU A 70 5.88 -8.11 -5.21
CA GLU A 70 6.54 -7.11 -4.38
C GLU A 70 6.34 -5.72 -5.00
N ILE A 71 5.73 -4.82 -4.24
CA ILE A 71 5.52 -3.45 -4.71
C ILE A 71 6.80 -2.64 -4.53
N LYS A 72 7.35 -2.16 -5.65
CA LYS A 72 8.54 -1.28 -5.66
C LYS A 72 8.19 0.20 -5.72
N THR A 73 6.98 0.53 -6.17
CA THR A 73 6.51 1.91 -6.30
C THR A 73 5.05 2.00 -5.93
N PHE A 74 4.68 3.04 -5.18
CA PHE A 74 3.29 3.41 -4.93
C PHE A 74 2.94 4.73 -5.62
N VAL A 75 1.73 4.81 -6.18
CA VAL A 75 1.17 6.04 -6.74
C VAL A 75 -0.25 6.28 -6.23
N GLN A 76 -0.70 7.54 -6.18
CA GLN A 76 -2.07 7.91 -5.79
C GLN A 76 -2.91 8.19 -7.03
N ARG A 77 -3.55 7.15 -7.60
CA ARG A 77 -4.23 7.24 -8.90
C ARG A 77 -5.48 8.13 -8.89
N ASP A 78 -6.02 8.43 -7.72
CA ASP A 78 -7.22 9.26 -7.55
C ASP A 78 -6.93 10.71 -7.14
N MET A 79 -5.66 11.10 -7.04
CA MET A 79 -5.27 12.50 -6.83
C MET A 79 -5.25 13.23 -8.19
N ASP A 80 -6.30 13.98 -8.51
CA ASP A 80 -6.40 14.73 -9.78
C ASP A 80 -6.67 16.21 -9.52
N VAL A 81 -5.60 17.01 -9.58
CA VAL A 81 -5.64 18.48 -9.49
C VAL A 81 -5.23 19.11 -10.84
N SER A 82 -5.37 18.36 -11.92
CA SER A 82 -5.07 18.84 -13.28
C SER A 82 -5.88 20.06 -13.74
N PRO A 83 -7.11 20.34 -13.25
CA PRO A 83 -7.79 21.60 -13.56
C PRO A 83 -7.06 22.86 -13.09
N LEU A 84 -6.12 22.73 -12.15
CA LEU A 84 -5.27 23.82 -11.67
C LEU A 84 -3.86 23.78 -12.29
N GLY A 85 -3.60 22.88 -13.24
CA GLY A 85 -2.33 22.78 -13.97
C GLY A 85 -1.30 21.82 -13.37
N PHE A 86 -1.68 20.98 -12.40
CA PHE A 86 -0.80 19.96 -11.82
C PHE A 86 -0.89 18.63 -12.57
N GLU A 87 0.16 17.81 -12.50
CA GLU A 87 0.11 16.44 -13.03
C GLU A 87 -0.81 15.54 -12.20
N VAL A 88 -1.49 14.58 -12.84
CA VAL A 88 -2.33 13.62 -12.12
C VAL A 88 -1.45 12.70 -11.28
N GLY A 89 -1.84 12.45 -10.04
CA GLY A 89 -1.08 11.70 -9.04
C GLY A 89 -0.21 12.56 -8.13
N VAL A 90 0.01 13.84 -8.48
CA VAL A 90 0.74 14.79 -7.64
C VAL A 90 -0.19 15.38 -6.59
N THR A 91 0.22 15.32 -5.32
CA THR A 91 -0.40 16.12 -4.24
C THR A 91 0.23 17.52 -4.28
N PRO A 92 -0.52 18.59 -4.61
CA PRO A 92 0.05 19.93 -4.61
C PRO A 92 0.53 20.33 -3.22
N LEU A 93 1.65 21.05 -3.16
CA LEU A 93 2.28 21.58 -1.93
C LEU A 93 2.85 20.50 -0.98
N ASP A 94 2.94 19.25 -1.43
CA ASP A 94 3.74 18.23 -0.74
C ASP A 94 5.17 18.27 -1.30
N ASP A 95 6.03 19.05 -0.66
CA ASP A 95 7.44 19.18 -1.06
C ASP A 95 8.30 17.97 -0.63
N HIS A 96 7.73 17.04 0.13
CA HIS A 96 8.46 15.93 0.75
C HIS A 96 8.26 14.61 0.01
N LEU A 97 7.09 14.39 -0.57
CA LEU A 97 6.76 13.18 -1.31
C LEU A 97 6.55 13.50 -2.78
N ALA A 98 7.31 12.82 -3.64
CA ALA A 98 7.07 12.84 -5.08
C ALA A 98 5.72 12.19 -5.42
N ALA A 99 5.25 12.37 -6.66
CA ALA A 99 4.07 11.70 -7.21
C ALA A 99 4.14 10.17 -7.06
N GLU A 100 5.36 9.64 -7.04
CA GLU A 100 5.68 8.23 -6.88
C GLU A 100 6.51 8.03 -5.61
N ILE A 101 6.17 7.00 -4.84
CA ILE A 101 6.93 6.58 -3.65
C ILE A 101 7.70 5.32 -4.02
N HIS A 102 9.02 5.43 -4.17
CA HIS A 102 9.89 4.30 -4.48
C HIS A 102 10.36 3.60 -3.21
N LEU A 103 10.29 2.28 -3.21
CA LEU A 103 10.72 1.41 -2.11
C LEU A 103 11.96 0.61 -2.49
N GLN A 104 12.76 0.28 -1.49
CA GLN A 104 13.80 -0.72 -1.64
C GLN A 104 13.17 -2.09 -1.86
N THR A 105 13.67 -2.83 -2.84
CA THR A 105 13.25 -4.19 -3.12
C THR A 105 14.09 -5.21 -2.35
N HIS A 106 13.47 -6.25 -1.84
CA HIS A 106 14.09 -7.25 -0.97
C HIS A 106 14.04 -8.68 -1.53
N PHE A 107 13.11 -9.01 -2.42
CA PHE A 107 12.89 -10.39 -2.87
C PHE A 107 13.26 -10.57 -4.35
N ALA A 108 14.42 -11.14 -4.67
CA ALA A 108 14.87 -11.29 -6.06
C ALA A 108 13.88 -12.06 -6.95
N ASP A 109 13.20 -13.07 -6.39
CA ASP A 109 12.35 -13.99 -7.15
C ASP A 109 10.89 -13.51 -7.32
N LEU A 110 10.49 -12.45 -6.62
CA LEU A 110 9.12 -11.92 -6.75
C LEU A 110 9.03 -10.92 -7.92
N PRO A 111 7.96 -10.94 -8.72
CA PRO A 111 7.69 -9.87 -9.67
C PRO A 111 7.60 -8.51 -8.96
N LYS A 112 7.95 -7.45 -9.68
CA LYS A 112 7.99 -6.08 -9.17
C LYS A 112 6.89 -5.25 -9.80
N GLY A 113 6.03 -4.66 -8.98
CA GLY A 113 4.88 -3.87 -9.44
C GLY A 113 4.89 -2.42 -8.96
N ILE A 114 4.14 -1.60 -9.68
CA ILE A 114 3.70 -0.26 -9.31
C ILE A 114 2.24 -0.37 -8.83
N CYS A 115 1.98 -0.09 -7.56
CA CYS A 115 0.63 -0.18 -6.99
C CYS A 115 -0.08 1.18 -7.01
N GLY A 116 -1.20 1.25 -7.73
CA GLY A 116 -2.08 2.42 -7.76
C GLY A 116 -3.12 2.42 -6.65
N THR A 117 -2.96 3.32 -5.69
CA THR A 117 -3.86 3.47 -4.52
C THR A 117 -4.93 4.53 -4.74
N GLY A 118 -6.12 4.34 -4.18
CA GLY A 118 -7.20 5.32 -4.21
C GLY A 118 -8.46 4.88 -3.46
N ASP A 119 -9.33 5.82 -3.11
CA ASP A 119 -10.60 5.60 -2.41
C ASP A 119 -11.74 5.28 -3.39
N SER A 120 -11.47 4.35 -4.30
CA SER A 120 -12.43 3.79 -5.26
C SER A 120 -12.03 2.36 -5.61
N PHE A 121 -12.98 1.52 -5.99
CA PHE A 121 -12.66 0.21 -6.56
C PHE A 121 -12.41 0.38 -8.07
N GLU A 122 -11.16 0.18 -8.51
CA GLU A 122 -10.82 0.34 -9.92
C GLU A 122 -11.36 -0.84 -10.74
N THR A 123 -12.03 -0.52 -11.84
CA THR A 123 -12.60 -1.51 -12.77
C THR A 123 -12.26 -1.21 -14.22
N GLY A 124 -11.57 -0.09 -14.48
CA GLY A 124 -11.12 0.33 -15.80
C GLY A 124 -9.63 0.66 -15.80
N GLN A 125 -9.25 1.53 -16.73
CA GLN A 125 -7.88 1.98 -16.86
C GLN A 125 -7.64 3.20 -15.95
N PRO A 126 -6.66 3.15 -15.03
CA PRO A 126 -6.34 4.27 -14.17
C PRO A 126 -5.70 5.42 -14.97
N LYS A 127 -5.91 6.66 -14.49
CA LYS A 127 -5.30 7.86 -15.10
C LYS A 127 -3.79 7.94 -14.88
N VAL A 128 -3.31 7.36 -13.79
CA VAL A 128 -1.88 7.22 -13.48
C VAL A 128 -1.47 5.81 -13.85
N ALA A 129 -0.35 5.66 -14.55
CA ALA A 129 0.16 4.35 -14.94
C ALA A 129 0.54 3.52 -13.70
N CYS A 130 -0.07 2.35 -13.57
CA CYS A 130 0.23 1.35 -12.56
C CYS A 130 -0.21 -0.04 -13.06
N ASP A 131 0.23 -1.09 -12.37
CA ASP A 131 0.17 -2.46 -12.90
C ASP A 131 -1.09 -3.25 -12.51
#